data_AF-A0AA96SBM0-F1
#
_entry.id   AF-A0AA96SBM0-F1
#
_cell.length_a   1.000
_cell.length_b   1.000
_cell.length_c   1.000
_cell.angle_alpha   90.00
_cell.angle_beta   90.00
_cell.angle_gamma   90.00
#
_symmetry.space_group_name_H-M   'P 1'
#
loop_
_entity.id
_entity.type
_entity.pdbx_description
1 polymer ?
#
loop_
_entity_poly.entity_id
_entity_poly.type
_entity_poly.pdbx_seq_one_letter_code
_entity_poly.pdbx_strand_id
1 'polypeptide(L)'
;MQSKKPTSIWISSELDDKKNGTIFDITAIDKNKTSALKTGQKIQVTHHSDLMYSNPAQGTAVEIELLEEGNAVVQGYIVREDEDTIRVMDKITKEEVVGKNHEGLEAYLRKHYDSEGYSISLVKIDEKTKSLLHIGQKVTVTTDWIFLTSPLSGTALEIKIEEE
;
A
#
# COMPACT_ATOMS: atom_id res chain seq x y z
N MET A 1 -9.23 -20.51 -34.30
CA MET A 1 -9.97 -19.31 -33.85
C MET A 1 -8.95 -18.33 -33.29
N GLN A 2 -8.76 -17.16 -33.92
CA GLN A 2 -7.87 -16.13 -33.37
C GLN A 2 -8.54 -15.51 -32.14
N SER A 3 -7.94 -15.66 -30.97
CA SER A 3 -8.37 -14.95 -29.76
C SER A 3 -8.25 -13.44 -30.02
N LYS A 4 -9.35 -12.69 -29.86
CA LYS A 4 -9.34 -11.23 -30.00
C LYS A 4 -8.41 -10.65 -28.92
N LYS A 5 -7.43 -9.84 -29.33
CA LYS A 5 -6.53 -9.14 -28.40
C LYS A 5 -7.39 -8.26 -27.49
N PRO A 6 -7.27 -8.34 -26.15
CA PRO A 6 -7.90 -7.38 -25.27
C PRO A 6 -7.34 -5.99 -25.59
N THR A 7 -8.23 -5.03 -25.85
CA THR A 7 -7.87 -3.64 -26.15
C THR A 7 -7.90 -2.77 -24.90
N SER A 8 -8.52 -3.25 -23.82
CA SER A 8 -8.60 -2.53 -22.55
C SER A 8 -8.63 -3.48 -21.35
N ILE A 9 -8.28 -2.94 -20.18
CA ILE A 9 -8.37 -3.61 -18.89
C ILE A 9 -9.11 -2.74 -17.87
N TRP A 10 -9.76 -3.39 -16.91
CA TRP A 10 -10.37 -2.74 -15.75
C TRP A 10 -9.45 -2.88 -14.55
N ILE A 11 -9.17 -1.78 -13.86
CA ILE A 11 -8.32 -1.76 -12.66
C ILE A 11 -9.09 -1.08 -11.52
N SER A 12 -9.16 -1.77 -10.39
CA SER A 12 -9.73 -1.28 -9.13
C SER A 12 -8.68 -1.37 -8.02
N SER A 13 -8.84 -0.54 -6.99
CA SER A 13 -8.02 -0.62 -5.77
C SER A 13 -8.34 -1.85 -4.91
N GLU A 14 -9.53 -2.42 -5.07
CA GLU A 14 -10.01 -3.59 -4.33
C GLU A 14 -10.31 -4.76 -5.26
N LEU A 15 -10.09 -5.98 -4.77
CA LEU A 15 -10.50 -7.20 -5.49
C LEU A 15 -12.02 -7.22 -5.63
N ASP A 16 -12.52 -7.58 -6.82
CA ASP A 16 -13.94 -7.66 -7.15
C ASP A 16 -14.75 -6.34 -7.10
N ASP A 17 -14.10 -5.17 -6.93
CA ASP A 17 -14.79 -3.88 -7.06
C ASP A 17 -15.09 -3.59 -8.55
N LYS A 18 -16.36 -3.81 -8.90
CA LYS A 18 -16.92 -3.58 -10.24
C LYS A 18 -17.48 -2.17 -10.43
N LYS A 19 -17.43 -1.32 -9.41
CA LYS A 19 -18.05 0.01 -9.42
C LYS A 19 -17.00 1.12 -9.42
N ASN A 20 -15.94 0.99 -8.65
CA ASN A 20 -14.90 2.03 -8.53
C ASN A 20 -13.59 1.56 -9.17
N GLY A 21 -13.52 1.64 -10.49
CA GLY A 21 -12.32 1.33 -11.24
C GLY A 21 -12.08 2.28 -12.38
N THR A 22 -10.89 2.17 -12.95
CA THR A 22 -10.45 2.92 -14.13
C THR A 22 -10.24 1.94 -15.27
N ILE A 23 -10.72 2.30 -16.46
CA ILE A 23 -10.46 1.52 -17.67
C ILE A 23 -9.19 2.06 -18.32
N PHE A 24 -8.24 1.18 -18.61
CA PHE A 24 -7.03 1.54 -19.35
C PHE A 24 -7.04 0.91 -20.75
N ASP A 25 -6.82 1.72 -21.78
CA ASP A 25 -6.44 1.24 -23.11
C ASP A 25 -5.02 0.66 -23.04
N ILE A 26 -4.87 -0.58 -23.51
CA ILE A 26 -3.62 -1.35 -23.49
C ILE A 26 -3.14 -1.71 -24.89
N THR A 27 -3.68 -1.07 -25.92
CA THR A 27 -3.38 -1.38 -27.33
C THR A 27 -1.89 -1.22 -27.63
N ALA A 28 -1.26 -0.20 -27.03
CA ALA A 28 0.17 0.11 -27.14
C ALA A 28 1.09 -0.80 -26.29
N ILE A 29 0.54 -1.56 -25.34
CA ILE A 29 1.33 -2.44 -24.46
C ILE A 29 1.72 -3.73 -25.20
N ASP A 30 2.92 -4.21 -24.89
CA ASP A 30 3.46 -5.48 -25.40
C ASP A 30 2.44 -6.62 -25.23
N LYS A 31 2.24 -7.37 -26.32
CA LYS A 31 1.28 -8.47 -26.37
C LYS A 31 1.64 -9.59 -25.38
N ASN A 32 2.91 -9.87 -25.17
CA ASN A 32 3.36 -10.91 -24.24
C ASN A 32 3.04 -10.51 -22.80
N LYS A 33 3.22 -9.24 -22.42
CA LYS A 33 2.83 -8.72 -21.11
C LYS A 33 1.31 -8.81 -20.91
N THR A 34 0.53 -8.32 -21.87
CA THR A 34 -0.95 -8.31 -21.78
C THR A 34 -1.58 -9.70 -21.81
N SER A 35 -0.97 -10.67 -22.50
CA SER A 35 -1.46 -12.06 -22.54
C SER A 35 -1.18 -12.83 -21.25
N ALA A 36 -0.21 -12.39 -20.44
CA ALA A 36 0.13 -13.00 -19.16
C ALA A 36 -0.78 -12.52 -18.00
N LEU A 37 -1.57 -11.46 -18.22
CA LEU A 37 -2.48 -10.90 -17.22
C LEU A 37 -3.58 -11.91 -16.88
N LYS A 38 -3.88 -12.03 -15.58
CA LYS A 38 -4.98 -12.83 -15.04
C LYS A 38 -5.93 -11.92 -14.29
N THR A 39 -7.22 -12.25 -14.30
CA THR A 39 -8.19 -11.59 -13.41
C THR A 39 -7.75 -11.78 -11.96
N GLY A 40 -7.79 -10.72 -11.17
CA GLY A 40 -7.33 -10.72 -9.77
C GLY A 40 -5.83 -10.49 -9.59
N GLN A 41 -5.04 -10.44 -10.67
CA GLN A 41 -3.62 -10.13 -10.60
C GLN A 41 -3.39 -8.68 -10.16
N LYS A 42 -2.53 -8.48 -9.17
CA LYS A 42 -2.00 -7.15 -8.83
C LYS A 42 -1.03 -6.69 -9.92
N ILE A 43 -1.22 -5.46 -10.37
CA ILE A 43 -0.39 -4.81 -11.39
C ILE A 43 -0.13 -3.35 -11.02
N GLN A 44 0.98 -2.82 -11.50
CA GLN A 44 1.21 -1.38 -11.56
C GLN A 44 1.00 -0.91 -13.00
N VAL A 45 0.31 0.21 -13.17
CA VAL A 45 0.08 0.81 -14.49
C VAL A 45 0.63 2.23 -14.49
N THR A 46 1.63 2.44 -15.34
CA THR A 46 2.08 3.77 -15.72
C THR A 46 1.18 4.23 -16.87
N HIS A 47 0.53 5.37 -16.71
CA HIS A 47 -0.37 5.94 -17.71
C HIS A 47 0.02 7.38 -18.04
N HIS A 48 -0.50 7.91 -19.16
CA HIS A 48 -0.37 9.34 -19.46
C HIS A 48 -1.01 10.19 -18.34
N SER A 49 -0.48 11.40 -18.10
CA SER A 49 -0.91 12.28 -16.99
C SER A 49 -2.41 12.53 -16.95
N ASP A 50 -3.06 12.51 -18.12
CA ASP A 50 -4.44 12.91 -18.26
C ASP A 50 -5.34 11.67 -18.30
N LEU A 51 -6.14 11.48 -17.24
CA LEU A 51 -7.31 10.62 -17.31
C LEU A 51 -8.45 11.38 -18.01
N MET A 52 -9.15 10.70 -18.91
CA MET A 52 -10.38 11.21 -19.48
C MET A 52 -11.45 11.26 -18.38
N TYR A 53 -12.06 12.44 -18.23
CA TYR A 53 -13.18 12.68 -17.34
C TYR A 53 -14.44 11.96 -17.86
N SER A 54 -14.53 10.66 -17.58
CA SER A 54 -15.68 9.80 -17.83
C SER A 54 -16.05 9.03 -16.56
N ASN A 55 -17.20 8.34 -16.57
CA ASN A 55 -17.60 7.44 -15.50
C ASN A 55 -17.88 6.04 -16.07
N PRO A 56 -17.01 5.04 -15.84
CA PRO A 56 -15.74 5.10 -15.08
C PRO A 56 -14.68 5.98 -15.76
N ALA A 57 -13.67 6.41 -14.99
CA ALA A 57 -12.53 7.14 -15.55
C ALA A 57 -11.80 6.27 -16.60
N GLN A 58 -11.22 6.91 -17.61
CA GLN A 58 -10.51 6.20 -18.68
C GLN A 58 -9.10 6.76 -18.86
N GLY A 59 -8.12 5.90 -19.10
CA GLY A 59 -6.73 6.28 -19.33
C GLY A 59 -6.10 5.46 -20.45
N THR A 60 -4.92 5.88 -20.90
CA THR A 60 -4.09 5.10 -21.82
C THR A 60 -2.85 4.63 -21.08
N ALA A 61 -2.66 3.31 -20.99
CA ALA A 61 -1.50 2.71 -20.35
C ALA A 61 -0.26 2.89 -21.24
N VAL A 62 0.82 3.36 -20.63
CA VAL A 62 2.16 3.45 -21.21
C VAL A 62 2.97 2.20 -20.86
N GLU A 63 2.81 1.71 -19.64
CA GLU A 63 3.47 0.50 -19.17
C GLU A 63 2.59 -0.25 -18.17
N ILE A 64 2.73 -1.58 -18.18
CA ILE A 64 2.16 -2.48 -17.18
C ILE A 64 3.29 -3.33 -16.61
N GLU A 65 3.36 -3.36 -15.29
CA GLU A 65 4.24 -4.24 -14.53
C GLU A 65 3.39 -5.25 -13.77
N LEU A 66 3.69 -6.54 -13.97
CA LEU A 66 3.14 -7.59 -13.13
C LEU A 66 3.84 -7.48 -11.79
N LEU A 67 3.06 -7.25 -10.75
CA LEU A 67 3.60 -7.29 -9.41
C LEU A 67 3.60 -8.75 -8.97
N GLU A 68 4.79 -9.28 -8.64
CA GLU A 68 4.87 -10.59 -8.00
C GLU A 68 4.05 -10.57 -6.72
N GLU A 69 3.33 -11.66 -6.45
CA GLU A 69 2.66 -11.86 -5.17
C GLU A 69 3.74 -12.08 -4.10
N GLY A 70 4.29 -10.98 -3.61
CA GLY A 70 5.21 -10.94 -2.50
C GLY A 70 4.58 -10.09 -1.40
N ASN A 71 4.33 -10.71 -0.25
CA ASN A 71 4.06 -9.91 0.94
C ASN A 71 5.34 -9.15 1.29
N ALA A 72 5.22 -7.86 1.57
CA ALA A 72 6.35 -7.10 2.09
C ALA A 72 6.37 -7.25 3.62
N VAL A 73 7.57 -7.29 4.20
CA VAL A 73 7.74 -7.34 5.64
C VAL A 73 8.40 -6.05 6.10
N VAL A 74 7.71 -5.34 6.99
CA VAL A 74 8.21 -4.13 7.64
C VAL A 74 8.48 -4.47 9.10
N GLN A 75 9.65 -4.10 9.61
CA GLN A 75 9.95 -4.25 11.03
C GLN A 75 10.37 -2.89 11.59
N GLY A 76 9.82 -2.50 12.74
CA GLY A 76 10.11 -1.20 13.33
C GLY A 76 9.28 -0.89 14.56
N TYR A 77 9.38 0.34 15.06
CA TYR A 77 8.59 0.80 16.20
C TYR A 77 7.31 1.52 15.74
N ILE A 78 6.21 1.29 16.45
CA ILE A 78 4.98 2.08 16.30
C ILE A 78 5.25 3.47 16.86
N VAL A 79 5.18 4.49 16.00
CA VAL A 79 5.40 5.90 16.37
C VAL A 79 4.11 6.71 16.33
N ARG A 80 3.05 6.17 15.72
CA ARG A 80 1.72 6.75 15.67
C ARG A 80 0.68 5.64 15.55
N GLU A 81 -0.46 5.86 16.19
CA GLU A 81 -1.61 4.97 16.19
C GLU A 81 -2.87 5.83 16.07
N ASP A 82 -3.71 5.47 15.11
CA ASP A 82 -5.07 5.96 14.90
C ASP A 82 -5.98 4.71 14.76
N GLU A 83 -7.31 4.88 14.77
CA GLU A 83 -8.31 3.79 14.82
C GLU A 83 -8.04 2.63 13.84
N ASP A 84 -7.74 2.94 12.58
CA ASP A 84 -7.51 1.96 11.52
C ASP A 84 -6.11 2.05 10.89
N THR A 85 -5.20 2.82 11.47
CA THR A 85 -3.86 2.99 10.90
C THR A 85 -2.78 3.15 11.96
N ILE A 86 -1.61 2.56 11.70
CA ILE A 86 -0.39 2.81 12.47
C ILE A 86 0.70 3.37 11.56
N ARG A 87 1.64 4.12 12.13
CA ARG A 87 2.91 4.44 11.47
C ARG A 87 4.03 3.63 12.12
N VAL A 88 4.72 2.82 11.33
CA VAL A 88 5.87 2.02 11.75
C VAL A 88 7.15 2.63 11.19
N MET A 89 8.17 2.75 12.04
CA MET A 89 9.48 3.29 11.66
C MET A 89 10.58 2.26 11.91
N ASP A 90 11.28 1.90 10.84
CA ASP A 90 12.36 0.91 10.81
C ASP A 90 13.69 1.45 11.37
N LYS A 91 13.94 2.76 11.19
CA LYS A 91 15.20 3.41 11.59
C LYS A 91 15.19 4.06 12.96
N ILE A 92 14.03 4.25 13.58
CA ILE A 92 13.92 4.90 14.89
C ILE A 92 14.31 3.91 16.00
N THR A 93 14.93 4.39 17.10
CA THR A 93 15.25 3.54 18.25
C THR A 93 14.18 3.59 19.34
N LYS A 94 14.20 2.61 20.26
CA LYS A 94 13.27 2.56 21.40
C LYS A 94 13.37 3.81 22.26
N GLU A 95 14.57 4.29 22.54
CA GLU A 95 14.84 5.46 23.39
C GLU A 95 14.36 6.77 22.74
N GLU A 96 14.30 6.79 21.41
CA GLU A 96 13.79 7.94 20.66
C GLU A 96 12.25 8.02 20.75
N VAL A 97 11.56 6.89 20.91
CA VAL A 97 10.10 6.80 21.03
C VAL A 97 9.63 6.86 22.48
N VAL A 98 10.18 6.01 23.34
CA VAL A 98 9.74 5.82 24.73
C VAL A 98 10.04 7.05 25.57
N GLY A 99 9.06 7.47 26.38
CA GLY A 99 9.20 8.60 27.31
C GLY A 99 8.84 9.96 26.71
N LYS A 100 8.45 10.03 25.44
CA LYS A 100 7.84 11.23 24.85
C LYS A 100 6.32 11.13 24.94
N ASN A 101 5.66 12.25 25.22
CA ASN A 101 4.23 12.37 25.02
C ASN A 101 3.92 12.52 23.51
N HIS A 102 2.65 12.41 23.13
CA HIS A 102 2.23 12.45 21.73
C HIS A 102 2.76 13.69 20.97
N GLU A 103 2.57 14.90 21.52
CA GLU A 103 3.04 16.14 20.89
C GLU A 103 4.57 16.20 20.76
N GLY A 104 5.31 15.76 21.78
CA GLY A 104 6.76 15.73 21.78
C GLY A 104 7.33 14.72 20.80
N LEU A 105 6.67 13.56 20.63
CA LEU A 105 7.03 12.56 19.62
C LEU A 105 6.76 13.09 18.22
N GLU A 106 5.58 13.65 17.95
CA GLU A 106 5.25 14.23 16.64
C GLU A 106 6.20 15.36 16.23
N ALA A 107 6.55 16.27 17.15
CA ALA A 107 7.52 17.33 16.89
C ALA A 107 8.93 16.76 16.58
N TYR A 108 9.33 15.70 17.29
CA TYR A 108 10.60 15.02 17.05
C TYR A 108 10.63 14.33 15.68
N LEU A 109 9.57 13.61 15.32
CA LEU A 109 9.42 12.95 14.02
C LEU A 109 9.48 13.95 12.87
N ARG A 110 8.77 15.08 12.96
CA ARG A 110 8.81 16.13 11.92
C ARG A 110 10.19 16.74 11.75
N LYS A 111 10.98 16.82 12.81
CA LYS A 111 12.32 17.41 12.77
C LYS A 111 13.37 16.45 12.20
N HIS A 112 13.26 15.16 12.49
CA HIS A 112 14.31 14.18 12.23
C HIS A 112 13.96 13.15 11.14
N TYR A 113 12.69 12.92 10.88
CA TYR A 113 12.16 11.82 10.07
C TYR A 113 10.94 12.25 9.25
N ASP A 114 10.97 13.47 8.73
CA ASP A 114 9.83 14.04 8.02
C ASP A 114 9.40 13.13 6.85
N SER A 115 8.12 12.75 6.85
CA SER A 115 7.54 11.83 5.88
C SER A 115 8.20 10.44 5.75
N GLU A 116 9.06 10.02 6.68
CA GLU A 116 9.66 8.67 6.67
C GLU A 116 8.77 7.58 7.32
N GLY A 117 9.12 6.31 7.13
CA GLY A 117 8.41 5.17 7.70
C GLY A 117 7.25 4.66 6.84
N TYR A 118 6.40 3.85 7.47
CA TYR A 118 5.36 3.07 6.81
C TYR A 118 4.01 3.33 7.46
N SER A 119 3.08 3.92 6.72
CA SER A 119 1.68 4.07 7.10
C SER A 119 0.92 2.79 6.77
N ILE A 120 0.59 2.01 7.80
CA ILE A 120 -0.01 0.70 7.67
C ILE A 120 -1.50 0.77 8.01
N SER A 121 -2.35 0.39 7.06
CA SER A 121 -3.78 0.18 7.30
C SER A 121 -4.04 -1.13 8.05
N LEU A 122 -4.92 -1.07 9.04
CA LEU A 122 -5.33 -2.16 9.90
C LEU A 122 -6.69 -2.75 9.52
N VAL A 123 -7.27 -2.37 8.38
CA VAL A 123 -8.64 -2.76 7.99
C VAL A 123 -8.87 -4.29 7.92
N LYS A 124 -7.79 -5.08 7.72
CA LYS A 124 -7.84 -6.55 7.68
C LYS A 124 -7.41 -7.22 9.00
N ILE A 125 -6.94 -6.44 9.97
CA ILE A 125 -6.50 -6.92 11.28
C ILE A 125 -7.70 -6.99 12.22
N ASP A 126 -7.78 -8.04 13.03
CA ASP A 126 -8.87 -8.22 13.96
C ASP A 126 -8.78 -7.26 15.17
N GLU A 127 -9.93 -6.89 15.71
CA GLU A 127 -10.04 -5.92 16.82
C GLU A 127 -9.23 -6.31 18.07
N LYS A 128 -9.07 -7.62 18.34
CA LYS A 128 -8.28 -8.07 19.48
C LYS A 128 -6.81 -7.72 19.26
N THR A 129 -6.27 -7.99 18.08
CA THR A 129 -4.89 -7.59 17.74
C THR A 129 -4.74 -6.07 17.73
N LYS A 130 -5.68 -5.32 17.12
CA LYS A 130 -5.64 -3.85 17.13
C LYS A 130 -5.57 -3.28 18.54
N SER A 131 -6.38 -3.79 19.46
CA SER A 131 -6.44 -3.32 20.85
C SER A 131 -5.16 -3.51 21.67
N LEU A 132 -4.23 -4.32 21.18
CA LEU A 132 -2.93 -4.56 21.82
C LEU A 132 -1.82 -3.64 21.28
N LEU A 133 -2.06 -3.00 20.14
CA LEU A 133 -1.11 -2.10 19.50
C LEU A 133 -1.03 -0.80 20.30
N HIS A 134 0.18 -0.30 20.50
CA HIS A 134 0.39 1.03 21.06
C HIS A 134 1.75 1.60 20.66
N ILE A 135 1.84 2.93 20.69
CA ILE A 135 3.08 3.67 20.45
C ILE A 135 4.19 3.17 21.38
N GLY A 136 5.36 2.91 20.83
CA GLY A 136 6.54 2.41 21.54
C GLY A 136 6.80 0.91 21.37
N GLN A 137 5.82 0.14 20.90
CA GLN A 137 6.02 -1.28 20.62
C GLN A 137 6.85 -1.49 19.36
N LYS A 138 7.70 -2.52 19.39
CA LYS A 138 8.35 -3.03 18.19
C LYS A 138 7.48 -4.08 17.55
N VAL A 139 7.22 -3.93 16.25
CA VAL A 139 6.37 -4.84 15.49
C VAL A 139 7.05 -5.31 14.21
N THR A 140 6.69 -6.53 13.81
CA THR A 140 6.88 -7.03 12.45
C THR A 140 5.50 -7.06 11.78
N VAL A 141 5.35 -6.34 10.68
CA VAL A 141 4.12 -6.25 9.90
C VAL A 141 4.34 -6.92 8.56
N THR A 142 3.55 -7.95 8.28
CA THR A 142 3.43 -8.51 6.94
C THR A 142 2.35 -7.71 6.21
N THR A 143 2.72 -6.98 5.17
CA THR A 143 1.77 -6.22 4.35
C THR A 143 1.48 -6.93 3.03
N ASP A 144 0.32 -6.63 2.48
CA ASP A 144 -0.08 -7.12 1.18
C ASP A 144 0.73 -6.53 0.03
N TRP A 145 1.26 -5.31 0.22
CA TRP A 145 2.21 -4.60 -0.62
C TRP A 145 2.70 -3.32 0.10
N ILE A 146 3.69 -2.64 -0.46
CA ILE A 146 4.08 -1.27 -0.07
C ILE A 146 3.88 -0.31 -1.25
N PHE A 147 2.89 0.58 -1.14
CA PHE A 147 2.64 1.67 -2.08
C PHE A 147 3.69 2.79 -1.89
N LEU A 148 4.18 3.31 -3.01
CA LEU A 148 5.15 4.41 -3.07
C LEU A 148 4.47 5.77 -2.78
N THR A 149 4.06 5.96 -1.53
CA THR A 149 3.55 7.23 -0.98
C THR A 149 4.58 7.88 -0.06
N SER A 150 4.26 9.04 0.52
CA SER A 150 5.13 9.73 1.48
C SER A 150 4.35 10.03 2.77
N PRO A 151 4.46 9.22 3.84
CA PRO A 151 5.29 8.02 3.97
C PRO A 151 4.81 6.85 3.11
N LEU A 152 5.65 5.84 2.91
CA LEU A 152 5.27 4.60 2.22
C LEU A 152 4.04 3.98 2.91
N SER A 153 3.16 3.30 2.19
CA SER A 153 1.93 2.77 2.80
C SER A 153 1.64 1.32 2.42
N GLY A 154 0.85 0.61 3.21
CA GLY A 154 0.48 -0.78 2.92
C GLY A 154 -0.70 -1.23 3.76
N THR A 155 -1.32 -2.36 3.42
CA THR A 155 -2.36 -2.96 4.26
C THR A 155 -1.78 -4.14 5.02
N ALA A 156 -1.87 -4.14 6.35
CA ALA A 156 -1.42 -5.25 7.16
C ALA A 156 -2.27 -6.50 6.88
N LEU A 157 -1.58 -7.63 6.66
CA LEU A 157 -2.16 -8.97 6.64
C LEU A 157 -1.95 -9.67 7.98
N GLU A 158 -0.82 -9.38 8.63
CA GLU A 158 -0.46 -9.94 9.93
C GLU A 158 0.43 -8.93 10.68
N ILE A 159 0.28 -8.88 12.01
CA ILE A 159 1.15 -8.09 12.88
C ILE A 159 1.61 -8.96 14.03
N LYS A 160 2.92 -8.96 14.27
CA LYS A 160 3.57 -9.60 15.41
C LYS A 160 4.23 -8.55 16.28
N ILE A 161 3.85 -8.49 17.55
CA ILE A 161 4.53 -7.67 18.57
C ILE A 161 5.79 -8.41 19.01
N GLU A 162 6.94 -7.78 18.82
CA GLU A 162 8.27 -8.34 19.16
C GLU A 162 8.74 -7.86 20.53
N GLU A 163 8.47 -6.60 20.88
CA GLU A 163 8.88 -5.97 22.12
C GLU A 163 7.79 -5.00 22.62
N GLU A 164 7.57 -4.97 23.93
CA GLU A 164 6.78 -3.96 24.67
C GLU A 164 7.66 -2.83 25.23
#